data_AF-A0A6H0SI21-F1
#
_entry.id   AF-A0A6H0SI21-F1
#
_cell.length_a   1.000
_cell.length_b   1.000
_cell.length_c   1.000
_cell.angle_alpha   90.00
_cell.angle_beta   90.00
_cell.angle_gamma   90.00
#
_symmetry.space_group_name_H-M   'P 1'
#
loop_
_entity.id
_entity.type
_entity.pdbx_description
1 polymer ?
#
loop_
_entity_poly.entity_id
_entity_poly.type
_entity_poly.pdbx_seq_one_letter_code
_entity_poly.pdbx_strand_id
1 'polypeptide(L)'
;MLLDSLPSNLLTDQAPEKYLVAVVFNRRAEPEEVDFLTGTGVSDRLRSAGYPDVELNVVNRRLEISNTTLEELRDGLSVAIAQELSGVEQEFERERVARNAQFRKDVDAETKRAEAVQLLAQSITFDPARVETLI
;
A
#
# COMPACT_ATOMS: atom_id res chain seq x y z
N MET A 1 22.33 -6.34 -3.49
CA MET A 1 22.68 -5.36 -4.55
C MET A 1 22.18 -5.89 -5.89
N LEU A 2 21.93 -5.04 -6.88
CA LEU A 2 21.45 -5.47 -8.22
C LEU A 2 22.40 -6.51 -8.86
N LEU A 3 23.70 -6.28 -8.71
CA LEU A 3 24.78 -7.16 -9.20
C LEU A 3 24.63 -8.61 -8.73
N ASP A 4 24.12 -8.85 -7.52
CA ASP A 4 24.02 -10.19 -6.93
C ASP A 4 22.97 -11.08 -7.62
N SER A 5 22.10 -10.48 -8.44
CA SER A 5 21.06 -11.20 -9.18
C SER A 5 21.40 -11.45 -10.64
N LEU A 6 22.50 -10.85 -11.13
CA LEU A 6 22.85 -10.94 -12.54
C LEU A 6 23.48 -12.29 -12.88
N PRO A 7 23.18 -12.85 -14.06
CA PRO A 7 23.90 -14.02 -14.56
C PRO A 7 25.41 -13.76 -14.61
N SER A 8 26.21 -14.73 -14.18
CA SER A 8 27.68 -14.59 -14.18
C SER A 8 28.30 -14.60 -15.59
N ASN A 9 27.52 -15.00 -16.60
CA ASN A 9 27.90 -15.13 -17.99
C ASN A 9 27.39 -13.98 -18.87
N LEU A 10 26.90 -12.88 -18.29
CA LEU A 10 26.55 -11.69 -19.07
C LEU A 10 27.75 -11.20 -19.90
N LEU A 11 27.48 -10.62 -21.07
CA LEU A 11 28.49 -10.18 -22.06
C LEU A 11 29.34 -11.33 -22.63
N THR A 12 28.83 -12.56 -22.63
CA THR A 12 29.41 -13.71 -23.33
C THR A 12 28.41 -14.30 -24.32
N ASP A 13 28.89 -15.14 -25.23
CA ASP A 13 28.04 -15.86 -26.21
C ASP A 13 27.03 -16.82 -25.55
N GLN A 14 27.16 -17.08 -24.25
CA GLN A 14 26.25 -17.95 -23.49
C GLN A 14 25.28 -17.15 -22.61
N ALA A 15 25.31 -15.81 -22.66
CA ALA A 15 24.42 -14.96 -21.89
C ALA A 15 22.95 -15.28 -22.22
N PRO A 16 22.08 -15.43 -21.21
CA PRO A 16 20.66 -15.61 -21.46
C PRO A 16 20.08 -14.35 -22.09
N GLU A 17 19.14 -14.52 -23.02
CA GLU A 17 18.47 -13.41 -23.71
C GLU A 17 17.68 -12.52 -22.74
N LYS A 18 17.02 -13.14 -21.76
CA LYS A 18 16.29 -12.49 -20.67
C LYS A 18 16.67 -13.13 -19.34
N TYR A 19 16.64 -12.34 -18.27
CA TYR A 19 17.01 -12.80 -16.93
C TYR A 19 16.25 -12.05 -15.84
N LEU A 20 16.40 -12.54 -14.61
CA LEU A 20 15.88 -11.92 -13.41
C LEU A 20 16.84 -10.83 -12.93
N VAL A 21 16.29 -9.67 -12.56
CA VAL A 21 17.00 -8.60 -11.88
C VAL A 21 16.31 -8.30 -10.56
N ALA A 22 17.04 -8.36 -9.46
CA ALA A 22 16.51 -8.14 -8.12
C ALA A 22 17.06 -6.84 -7.51
N VAL A 23 16.15 -5.92 -7.19
CA VAL A 23 16.48 -4.66 -6.50
C VAL A 23 15.92 -4.65 -5.09
N VAL A 24 16.64 -4.03 -4.15
CA VAL A 24 16.24 -3.99 -2.73
C VAL A 24 15.45 -2.72 -2.49
N PHE A 25 14.29 -2.84 -1.86
CA PHE A 25 13.51 -1.68 -1.43
C PHE A 25 14.20 -0.94 -0.27
N ASN A 26 14.16 0.39 -0.31
CA ASN A 26 14.66 1.26 0.76
C ASN A 26 13.86 1.09 2.07
N ARG A 27 12.58 0.73 1.97
CA ARG A 27 11.68 0.37 3.07
C ARG A 27 11.06 -1.02 2.85
N ARG A 28 10.22 -1.47 3.78
CA ARG A 28 9.40 -2.65 3.56
C ARG A 28 8.12 -2.19 2.84
N ALA A 29 7.78 -2.86 1.74
CA ALA A 29 6.49 -2.67 1.08
C ALA A 29 5.37 -3.20 1.99
N GLU A 30 4.25 -2.48 2.05
CA GLU A 30 3.06 -2.93 2.74
C GLU A 30 2.37 -4.07 1.95
N PRO A 31 1.58 -4.94 2.61
CA PRO A 31 0.92 -6.05 1.92
C PRO A 31 0.08 -5.60 0.73
N GLU A 32 -0.62 -4.48 0.86
CA GLU A 32 -1.48 -3.93 -0.18
C GLU A 32 -0.68 -3.43 -1.39
N GLU A 33 0.54 -2.90 -1.16
CA GLU A 33 1.48 -2.51 -2.23
C GLU A 33 2.03 -3.74 -2.96
N VAL A 34 2.31 -4.83 -2.21
CA VAL A 34 2.76 -6.11 -2.78
C VAL A 34 1.68 -6.72 -3.67
N ASP A 35 0.44 -6.75 -3.21
CA ASP A 35 -0.68 -7.30 -3.97
C ASP A 35 -0.93 -6.48 -5.25
N PHE A 36 -0.79 -5.15 -5.19
CA PHE A 36 -0.88 -4.32 -6.38
C PHE A 36 0.25 -4.61 -7.38
N LEU A 37 1.51 -4.66 -6.90
CA LEU A 37 2.69 -4.84 -7.75
C LEU A 37 2.74 -6.21 -8.43
N THR A 38 2.25 -7.24 -7.75
CA THR A 38 2.19 -8.62 -8.26
C THR A 38 0.88 -8.93 -8.99
N GLY A 39 -0.06 -7.99 -9.00
CA GLY A 39 -1.35 -8.12 -9.67
C GLY A 39 -1.30 -7.91 -11.18
N THR A 40 -2.33 -8.38 -11.88
CA THR A 40 -2.41 -8.32 -13.35
C THR A 40 -2.43 -6.89 -13.90
N GLY A 41 -2.95 -5.93 -13.14
CA GLY A 41 -3.05 -4.54 -13.60
C GLY A 41 -1.71 -3.88 -13.89
N VAL A 42 -0.67 -4.18 -13.09
CA VAL A 42 0.68 -3.68 -13.35
C VAL A 42 1.27 -4.36 -14.59
N SER A 43 1.11 -5.68 -14.70
CA SER A 43 1.56 -6.43 -15.88
C SER A 43 0.90 -5.93 -17.18
N ASP A 44 -0.38 -5.58 -17.15
CA ASP A 44 -1.10 -5.03 -18.31
C ASP A 44 -0.59 -3.63 -18.71
N ARG A 45 -0.23 -2.79 -17.73
CA ARG A 45 0.36 -1.48 -17.98
C ARG A 45 1.78 -1.58 -18.52
N LEU A 46 2.61 -2.47 -17.97
CA LEU A 46 3.95 -2.76 -18.49
C LEU A 46 3.89 -3.33 -19.90
N ARG A 47 2.95 -4.24 -20.18
CA ARG A 47 2.68 -4.76 -21.54
C ARG A 47 2.33 -3.64 -22.50
N SER A 48 1.45 -2.72 -22.09
CA SER A 48 1.06 -1.55 -22.88
C SER A 48 2.21 -0.57 -23.10
N ALA A 49 3.19 -0.53 -22.19
CA ALA A 49 4.40 0.27 -22.29
C ALA A 49 5.51 -0.39 -23.15
N GLY A 50 5.27 -1.58 -23.70
CA GLY A 50 6.22 -2.28 -24.58
C GLY A 50 7.03 -3.38 -23.89
N TYR A 51 6.66 -3.78 -22.67
CA TYR A 51 7.32 -4.85 -21.90
C TYR A 51 6.36 -6.03 -21.68
N PRO A 52 6.02 -6.80 -22.74
CA PRO A 52 4.91 -7.76 -22.71
C PRO A 52 5.12 -8.99 -21.83
N ASP A 53 6.38 -9.34 -21.57
CA ASP A 53 6.75 -10.56 -20.86
C ASP A 53 7.35 -10.28 -19.47
N VAL A 54 7.51 -9.01 -19.10
CA VAL A 54 8.06 -8.61 -17.80
C VAL A 54 7.07 -8.96 -16.71
N GLU A 55 7.57 -9.64 -15.68
CA GLU A 55 6.82 -10.00 -14.49
C GLU A 55 7.48 -9.40 -13.25
N LEU A 56 6.66 -8.87 -12.35
CA LEU A 56 7.12 -8.32 -11.08
C LEU A 56 6.71 -9.25 -9.93
N ASN A 57 7.66 -9.53 -9.05
CA ASN A 57 7.41 -10.25 -7.81
C ASN A 57 8.08 -9.56 -6.62
N VAL A 58 7.51 -9.70 -5.42
CA VAL A 58 8.13 -9.17 -4.20
C VAL A 58 8.46 -10.30 -3.26
N VAL A 59 9.76 -10.55 -3.08
CA VAL A 59 10.27 -11.59 -2.19
C VAL A 59 11.03 -10.92 -1.04
N ASN A 60 10.50 -11.06 0.18
CA ASN A 60 10.99 -10.42 1.40
C ASN A 60 11.06 -8.88 1.32
N ARG A 61 12.20 -8.35 0.87
CA ARG A 61 12.47 -6.90 0.71
C ARG A 61 13.04 -6.59 -0.69
N ARG A 62 12.90 -7.53 -1.62
CA ARG A 62 13.42 -7.41 -2.98
C ARG A 62 12.27 -7.39 -3.96
N LEU A 63 12.31 -6.44 -4.87
CA LEU A 63 11.54 -6.50 -6.11
C LEU A 63 12.35 -7.35 -7.09
N GLU A 64 11.77 -8.47 -7.50
CA GLU A 64 12.28 -9.32 -8.56
C GLU A 64 11.58 -8.94 -9.87
N ILE A 65 12.38 -8.62 -10.87
CA ILE A 65 11.94 -8.25 -12.21
C ILE A 65 12.37 -9.38 -13.13
N SER A 66 11.43 -10.21 -13.55
CA SER A 66 11.69 -11.37 -14.41
C SER A 66 11.53 -11.00 -15.88
N ASN A 67 12.14 -11.80 -16.76
CA ASN A 67 12.06 -11.66 -18.22
C ASN A 67 12.51 -10.29 -18.75
N THR A 68 13.56 -9.72 -18.17
CA THR A 68 14.10 -8.41 -18.54
C THR A 68 15.57 -8.50 -18.96
N THR A 69 16.12 -7.37 -19.39
CA THR A 69 17.54 -7.10 -19.61
C THR A 69 17.97 -5.83 -18.87
N LEU A 70 19.28 -5.63 -18.71
CA LEU A 70 19.85 -4.37 -18.21
C LEU A 70 19.60 -3.21 -19.18
N GLU A 71 19.59 -3.50 -20.48
CA GLU A 71 19.30 -2.54 -21.55
C GLU A 71 17.86 -2.02 -21.43
N GLU A 72 16.87 -2.90 -21.26
CA GLU A 72 15.48 -2.49 -21.04
C GLU A 72 15.32 -1.66 -19.76
N LEU A 73 15.99 -2.08 -18.67
CA LEU A 73 16.00 -1.32 -17.42
C LEU A 73 16.60 0.07 -17.59
N ARG A 74 17.70 0.19 -18.32
CA ARG A 74 18.36 1.47 -18.64
C ARG A 74 17.48 2.34 -19.54
N ASP A 75 16.85 1.74 -20.55
CA ASP A 75 16.21 2.45 -21.65
C ASP A 75 14.74 2.83 -21.37
N GLY A 76 14.16 2.34 -20.26
CA GLY A 76 12.88 2.88 -19.78
C GLY A 76 12.14 2.05 -18.74
N LEU A 77 12.41 0.74 -18.63
CA LEU A 77 11.64 -0.14 -17.74
C LEU A 77 11.78 0.28 -16.28
N SER A 78 12.97 0.73 -15.86
CA SER A 78 13.17 1.25 -14.50
C SER A 78 12.29 2.46 -14.19
N VAL A 79 12.08 3.35 -15.18
CA VAL A 79 11.22 4.53 -15.05
C VAL A 79 9.75 4.11 -15.02
N ALA A 80 9.34 3.19 -15.88
CA ALA A 80 7.96 2.66 -15.89
C ALA A 80 7.61 2.01 -14.53
N ILE A 81 8.49 1.15 -14.01
CA ILE A 81 8.30 0.53 -12.69
C ILE A 81 8.26 1.59 -11.57
N ALA A 82 9.12 2.62 -11.63
CA ALA A 82 9.10 3.69 -10.64
C ALA A 82 7.80 4.51 -10.67
N GLN A 83 7.19 4.70 -11.83
CA GLN A 83 5.90 5.37 -11.97
C GLN A 83 4.77 4.55 -11.35
N GLU A 84 4.76 3.24 -11.56
CA GLU A 84 3.81 2.32 -10.92
C GLU A 84 3.93 2.38 -9.40
N LEU A 85 5.16 2.29 -8.87
CA LEU A 85 5.43 2.42 -7.44
C LEU A 85 4.97 3.77 -6.86
N SER A 86 5.24 4.87 -7.58
CA SER A 86 4.86 6.21 -7.12
C SER A 86 3.34 6.42 -7.13
N GLY A 87 2.64 5.83 -8.10
CA GLY A 87 1.17 5.90 -8.18
C GLY A 87 0.50 5.18 -7.03
N VAL A 88 1.01 3.99 -6.68
CA VAL A 88 0.60 3.19 -5.52
C VAL A 88 0.75 3.98 -4.23
N GLU A 89 1.94 4.50 -3.96
CA GLU A 89 2.22 5.25 -2.73
C GLU A 89 1.25 6.42 -2.53
N GLN A 90 0.92 7.15 -3.60
CA GLN A 90 -0.02 8.26 -3.53
C GLN A 90 -1.45 7.82 -3.22
N GLU A 91 -1.90 6.71 -3.80
CA GLU A 91 -3.25 6.20 -3.55
C GLU A 91 -3.38 5.69 -2.11
N PHE A 92 -2.42 4.89 -1.64
CA PHE A 92 -2.42 4.38 -0.27
C PHE A 92 -2.31 5.49 0.78
N GLU A 93 -1.50 6.51 0.55
CA GLU A 93 -1.44 7.65 1.46
C GLU A 93 -2.75 8.43 1.51
N ARG A 94 -3.45 8.59 0.38
CA ARG A 94 -4.78 9.22 0.35
C ARG A 94 -5.79 8.40 1.15
N GLU A 95 -5.83 7.09 0.94
CA GLU A 95 -6.73 6.21 1.69
C GLU A 95 -6.43 6.24 3.19
N ARG A 96 -5.15 6.19 3.57
CA ARG A 96 -4.72 6.25 4.98
C ARG A 96 -5.14 7.55 5.64
N VAL A 97 -4.94 8.68 4.96
CA VAL A 97 -5.39 9.99 5.44
C VAL A 97 -6.92 10.02 5.60
N ALA A 98 -7.66 9.47 4.63
CA ALA A 98 -9.13 9.39 4.70
C ALA A 98 -9.61 8.52 5.87
N ARG A 99 -9.04 7.33 6.06
CA ARG A 99 -9.35 6.43 7.18
C ARG A 99 -9.07 7.10 8.53
N ASN A 100 -7.92 7.75 8.67
CA ASN A 100 -7.56 8.46 9.90
C ASN A 100 -8.50 9.65 10.18
N ALA A 101 -8.90 10.38 9.14
CA ALA A 101 -9.85 11.48 9.27
C ALA A 101 -11.23 10.97 9.72
N GLN A 102 -11.69 9.83 9.18
CA GLN A 102 -12.94 9.22 9.57
C GLN A 102 -12.91 8.72 11.01
N PHE A 103 -11.86 7.98 11.39
CA PHE A 103 -11.68 7.49 12.75
C PHE A 103 -11.70 8.64 13.79
N ARG A 104 -11.03 9.75 13.51
CA ARG A 104 -11.05 10.94 14.38
C ARG A 104 -12.47 11.51 14.54
N LYS A 105 -13.25 11.59 13.46
CA LYS A 105 -14.64 12.06 13.52
C LYS A 105 -15.50 11.15 14.39
N ASP A 106 -15.32 9.84 14.28
CA ASP A 106 -16.10 8.86 15.03
C ASP A 106 -15.77 8.93 16.53
N VAL A 107 -14.48 9.07 16.87
CA VAL A 107 -14.05 9.30 18.26
C VAL A 107 -14.63 10.61 18.81
N ASP A 108 -14.54 11.71 18.07
CA ASP A 108 -15.08 13.01 18.52
C ASP A 108 -16.60 12.95 18.72
N ALA A 109 -17.33 12.25 17.84
CA ALA A 109 -18.77 12.06 17.97
C ALA A 109 -19.13 11.23 19.20
N GLU A 110 -18.38 10.16 19.46
CA GLU A 110 -18.61 9.30 20.63
C GLU A 110 -18.27 10.03 21.94
N THR A 111 -17.19 10.82 21.98
CA THR A 111 -16.87 11.67 23.14
C THR A 111 -18.00 12.64 23.44
N LYS A 112 -18.53 13.35 22.42
CA LYS A 112 -19.66 14.28 22.60
C LYS A 112 -20.92 13.57 23.10
N ARG A 113 -21.21 12.38 22.57
CA ARG A 113 -22.34 11.56 23.02
C ARG A 113 -22.18 11.18 24.48
N ALA A 114 -20.99 10.75 24.89
CA ALA A 114 -20.69 10.39 26.28
C ALA A 114 -20.84 11.58 27.24
N GLU A 115 -20.35 12.76 26.87
CA GLU A 115 -20.53 14.01 27.63
C GLU A 115 -22.01 14.37 27.80
N ALA A 116 -22.80 14.29 26.72
CA ALA A 116 -24.23 14.57 26.77
C ALA A 116 -24.98 13.59 27.68
N VAL A 117 -24.64 12.30 27.65
CA VAL A 117 -25.19 11.28 28.55
C VAL A 117 -24.83 11.59 30.00
N GLN A 118 -23.59 12.01 30.27
CA GLN A 118 -23.15 12.38 31.61
C GLN A 118 -23.92 13.58 32.17
N LEU A 119 -24.08 14.64 31.36
CA LEU A 119 -24.88 15.82 31.74
C LEU A 119 -26.34 15.48 32.01
N LEU A 120 -26.94 14.64 31.16
CA LEU A 120 -28.32 14.18 31.35
C LEU A 120 -28.46 13.39 32.66
N ALA A 121 -27.55 12.45 32.93
CA ALA A 121 -27.55 11.67 34.17
C ALA A 121 -27.42 12.57 35.41
N GLN A 122 -26.56 13.59 35.36
CA GLN A 122 -26.40 14.57 36.45
C GLN A 122 -27.63 15.44 36.67
N SER A 123 -28.49 15.62 35.66
CA SER A 123 -29.72 16.41 35.78
C SER A 123 -30.86 15.67 36.49
N ILE A 124 -30.75 14.36 36.67
CA ILE A 124 -31.79 13.54 37.29
C ILE A 124 -31.77 13.78 38.81
N THR A 125 -32.84 14.36 39.33
CA THR A 125 -33.06 14.52 40.77
C THR A 125 -34.20 13.61 41.20
N PHE A 126 -33.97 12.79 42.23
CA PHE A 126 -35.02 11.97 42.84
C PHE A 126 -35.60 12.73 44.03
N ASP A 127 -36.81 13.28 43.86
CA ASP A 127 -37.55 13.96 44.93
C ASP A 127 -38.56 12.99 45.57
N PRO A 128 -38.34 12.56 46.83
CA PRO A 128 -39.27 11.66 47.53
C PRO A 128 -40.64 12.29 47.82
N ALA A 129 -40.78 13.62 47.88
CA ALA A 129 -42.06 14.28 48.15
C ALA A 129 -43.02 14.24 46.95
N ARG A 130 -42.51 13.96 45.75
CA ARG A 130 -43.31 13.85 44.51
C ARG A 130 -43.92 12.46 44.30
N VAL A 131 -43.58 11.49 45.15
CA VAL A 131 -44.08 10.11 45.10
C VAL A 131 -45.39 9.96 45.89
N GLU A 132 -45.70 10.87 46.82
CA GLU A 132 -46.90 10.79 47.67
C GLU A 132 -48.23 11.17 46.97
N THR A 133 -48.23 11.50 45.67
CA THR A 133 -49.47 11.81 44.91
C THR A 133 -49.97 10.63 44.06
N LEU A 134 -49.37 9.45 44.19
CA LEU A 134 -49.83 8.21 43.53
C LEU A 134 -50.06 7.11 44.58
N ILE A 135 -51.01 7.33 45.50
CA ILE A 135 -51.70 6.26 46.24
C ILE A 135 -53.19 6.56 46.25
#